data_AF-A0A7L4HRS5-F1
#
_entry.id   AF-A0A7L4HRS5-F1
#
_cell.length_a   1.000
_cell.length_b   1.000
_cell.length_c   1.000
_cell.angle_alpha   90.00
_cell.angle_beta   90.00
_cell.angle_gamma   90.00
#
_symmetry.space_group_name_H-M   'P 1'
#
loop_
_entity.id
_entity.type
_entity.pdbx_description
1 polymer ?
#
loop_
_entity_poly.entity_id
_entity_poly.type
_entity_poly.pdbx_seq_one_letter_code
_entity_poly.pdbx_strand_id
1 'polypeptide(L)'
;TERDASNWSTERLKTLLLPVRVEGEEGACEVTEVSKLDGEASINNRKGKLIFFYEWAIKLAWTGTSKTGVKYKGYVEIPNLSDENDIDEVEFHGRIPVFPEFTQGMILPTVNGEHMETTPQVAPKAEDRKTAASSSTATSQSKSIGVKIPTCKISLKDTFLTSPEELYRVFVTQEMVQAFTHAQAALEADKGGKFQLLDGSVTGEFVDLVPEKQLVMKWRFKSWPAG
;
A
#
# COMPACT_ATOMS: atom_id res chain seq x y z
N THR A 1 -41.78 19.10 -14.01
CA THR A 1 -41.29 18.52 -15.28
C THR A 1 -39.88 18.07 -15.05
N GLU A 2 -39.61 16.81 -15.29
CA GLU A 2 -38.25 16.26 -15.22
C GLU A 2 -37.43 16.78 -16.41
N ARG A 3 -36.18 17.11 -16.15
CA ARG A 3 -35.21 17.48 -17.17
C ARG A 3 -34.00 16.59 -17.05
N ASP A 4 -33.64 15.98 -18.17
CA ASP A 4 -32.37 15.28 -18.32
C ASP A 4 -31.22 16.27 -18.28
N ALA A 5 -30.24 16.00 -17.41
CA ALA A 5 -29.04 16.76 -17.20
C ALA A 5 -27.77 15.93 -17.47
N SER A 6 -27.90 14.73 -18.05
CA SER A 6 -26.80 13.77 -18.24
C SER A 6 -25.71 14.34 -19.15
N ASN A 7 -26.08 14.96 -20.28
CA ASN A 7 -25.11 15.58 -21.20
C ASN A 7 -24.32 16.71 -20.53
N TRP A 8 -25.02 17.62 -19.84
CA TRP A 8 -24.39 18.71 -19.11
C TRP A 8 -23.47 18.20 -18.01
N SER A 9 -23.91 17.18 -17.26
CA SER A 9 -23.14 16.57 -16.17
C SER A 9 -21.89 15.88 -16.70
N THR A 10 -21.98 15.21 -17.85
CA THR A 10 -20.85 14.55 -18.52
C THR A 10 -19.76 15.55 -18.89
N GLU A 11 -20.13 16.66 -19.54
CA GLU A 11 -19.21 17.75 -19.89
C GLU A 11 -18.60 18.40 -18.66
N ARG A 12 -19.43 18.62 -17.63
CA ARG A 12 -19.00 19.22 -16.37
C ARG A 12 -18.01 18.33 -15.62
N LEU A 13 -18.28 17.04 -15.50
CA LEU A 13 -17.41 16.06 -14.86
C LEU A 13 -16.06 15.96 -15.57
N LYS A 14 -16.03 15.90 -16.90
CA LYS A 14 -14.75 15.92 -17.66
C LYS A 14 -13.95 17.19 -17.39
N THR A 15 -14.61 18.34 -17.39
CA THR A 15 -13.98 19.65 -17.14
C THR A 15 -13.41 19.76 -15.72
N LEU A 16 -14.03 19.10 -14.74
CA LEU A 16 -13.58 19.12 -13.35
C LEU A 16 -12.49 18.09 -13.07
N LEU A 17 -12.55 16.90 -13.69
CA LEU A 17 -11.67 15.78 -13.38
C LEU A 17 -10.33 15.81 -14.13
N LEU A 18 -10.32 16.23 -15.40
CA LEU A 18 -9.08 16.32 -16.19
C LEU A 18 -8.00 17.26 -15.61
N PRO A 19 -8.33 18.46 -15.08
CA PRO A 19 -7.31 19.35 -14.52
C PRO A 19 -6.88 18.98 -13.09
N VAL A 20 -7.36 17.86 -12.53
CA VAL A 20 -6.99 17.45 -11.18
C VAL A 20 -5.50 17.10 -11.14
N ARG A 21 -4.80 17.83 -10.28
CA ARG A 21 -3.37 17.68 -9.99
C ARG A 21 -3.17 17.74 -8.49
N VAL A 22 -2.39 16.83 -7.97
CA VAL A 22 -2.02 16.77 -6.55
C VAL A 22 -0.50 16.77 -6.47
N GLU A 23 0.03 17.73 -5.74
CA GLU A 23 1.46 17.84 -5.44
C GLU A 23 1.66 17.71 -3.94
N GLY A 24 2.65 16.91 -3.54
CA GLY A 24 2.99 16.68 -2.14
C GLY A 24 4.48 16.41 -1.95
N GLU A 25 4.90 16.26 -0.70
CA GLU A 25 6.30 16.05 -0.32
C GLU A 25 6.91 14.76 -0.90
N GLU A 26 6.06 13.77 -1.19
CA GLU A 26 6.45 12.47 -1.75
C GLU A 26 6.45 12.42 -3.29
N GLY A 27 5.85 13.41 -3.96
CA GLY A 27 5.73 13.44 -5.42
C GLY A 27 4.52 14.22 -5.93
N ALA A 28 4.28 14.13 -7.23
CA ALA A 28 3.15 14.75 -7.90
C ALA A 28 2.36 13.71 -8.70
N CYS A 29 1.03 13.83 -8.74
CA CYS A 29 0.19 13.05 -9.64
C CYS A 29 -0.86 13.92 -10.34
N GLU A 30 -1.22 13.52 -11.56
CA GLU A 30 -2.22 14.20 -12.37
C GLU A 30 -3.11 13.20 -13.08
N VAL A 31 -4.39 13.57 -13.23
CA VAL A 31 -5.32 12.85 -14.09
C VAL A 31 -4.96 13.14 -15.54
N THR A 32 -4.81 12.09 -16.35
CA THR A 32 -4.46 12.23 -17.76
C THR A 32 -5.67 12.01 -18.67
N GLU A 33 -6.63 11.21 -18.24
CA GLU A 33 -7.75 10.81 -19.08
C GLU A 33 -8.97 10.40 -18.25
N VAL A 34 -10.16 10.68 -18.77
CA VAL A 34 -11.44 10.12 -18.30
C VAL A 34 -11.83 8.97 -19.22
N SER A 35 -11.41 7.76 -18.88
CA SER A 35 -11.58 6.55 -19.70
C SER A 35 -13.00 5.97 -19.72
N LYS A 36 -13.78 6.19 -18.65
CA LYS A 36 -15.20 5.80 -18.56
C LYS A 36 -15.97 6.86 -17.80
N LEU A 37 -17.16 7.20 -18.30
CA LEU A 37 -18.09 8.14 -17.68
C LEU A 37 -19.50 7.77 -18.11
N ASP A 38 -20.04 6.72 -17.51
CA ASP A 38 -21.35 6.17 -17.83
C ASP A 38 -22.29 6.46 -16.67
N GLY A 39 -23.48 6.97 -16.96
CA GLY A 39 -24.42 7.33 -15.92
C GLY A 39 -25.48 8.29 -16.42
N GLU A 40 -26.34 8.69 -15.49
CA GLU A 40 -27.42 9.62 -15.75
C GLU A 40 -27.53 10.65 -14.63
N ALA A 41 -28.07 11.81 -15.01
CA ALA A 41 -28.44 12.83 -14.05
C ALA A 41 -29.75 13.46 -14.49
N SER A 42 -30.69 13.61 -13.56
CA SER A 42 -31.96 14.29 -13.82
C SER A 42 -32.30 15.30 -12.73
N ILE A 43 -33.05 16.31 -13.12
CA ILE A 43 -33.49 17.39 -12.24
C ILE A 43 -35.00 17.53 -12.37
N ASN A 44 -35.69 17.48 -11.24
CA ASN A 44 -37.13 17.64 -11.16
C ASN A 44 -37.52 18.71 -10.14
N ASN A 45 -38.36 19.66 -10.56
CA ASN A 45 -38.94 20.64 -9.66
C ASN A 45 -40.36 20.20 -9.25
N ARG A 46 -40.54 19.87 -7.98
CA ARG A 46 -41.82 19.45 -7.40
C ARG A 46 -42.20 20.37 -6.25
N LYS A 47 -43.32 21.10 -6.40
CA LYS A 47 -43.86 22.01 -5.37
C LYS A 47 -42.82 23.03 -4.84
N GLY A 48 -41.92 23.50 -5.71
CA GLY A 48 -40.87 24.45 -5.34
C GLY A 48 -39.64 23.83 -4.67
N LYS A 49 -39.62 22.51 -4.44
CA LYS A 49 -38.42 21.77 -4.03
C LYS A 49 -37.71 21.24 -5.27
N LEU A 50 -36.43 21.56 -5.38
CA LEU A 50 -35.54 20.96 -6.37
C LEU A 50 -35.16 19.56 -5.89
N ILE A 51 -35.39 18.57 -6.74
CA ILE A 51 -35.00 17.18 -6.54
C ILE A 51 -34.01 16.88 -7.66
N PHE A 52 -32.82 16.43 -7.30
CA PHE A 52 -31.81 15.95 -8.23
C PHE A 52 -31.63 14.47 -7.99
N PHE A 53 -31.31 13.75 -9.07
CA PHE A 53 -30.91 12.36 -9.04
C PHE A 53 -29.68 12.23 -9.93
N TYR A 54 -28.67 11.52 -9.47
CA TYR A 54 -27.52 11.21 -10.31
C TYR A 54 -26.93 9.87 -9.90
N GLU A 55 -26.43 9.14 -10.89
CA GLU A 55 -25.70 7.90 -10.71
C GLU A 55 -24.65 7.79 -11.80
N TRP A 56 -23.37 7.69 -11.42
CA TRP A 56 -22.24 7.65 -12.35
C TRP A 56 -21.25 6.54 -12.01
N ALA A 57 -20.84 5.81 -13.03
CA ALA A 57 -19.66 4.95 -13.02
C ALA A 57 -18.53 5.66 -13.76
N ILE A 58 -17.47 6.02 -13.02
CA ILE A 58 -16.34 6.81 -13.52
C ILE A 58 -15.05 5.99 -13.46
N LYS A 59 -14.26 6.02 -14.54
CA LYS A 59 -12.91 5.48 -14.56
C LYS A 59 -11.93 6.51 -15.09
N LEU A 60 -10.96 6.88 -14.28
CA LEU A 60 -9.94 7.88 -14.58
C LEU A 60 -8.59 7.19 -14.74
N ALA A 61 -7.78 7.61 -15.71
CA ALA A 61 -6.37 7.25 -15.77
C ALA A 61 -5.54 8.39 -15.18
N TRP A 62 -4.49 8.05 -14.43
CA TRP A 62 -3.60 9.03 -13.82
C TRP A 62 -2.14 8.63 -14.00
N THR A 63 -1.28 9.64 -13.98
CA THR A 63 0.17 9.47 -13.95
C THR A 63 0.75 10.20 -12.76
N GLY A 64 1.76 9.63 -12.12
CA GLY A 64 2.47 10.28 -11.03
C GLY A 64 3.97 10.17 -11.18
N THR A 65 4.68 11.07 -10.52
CA THR A 65 6.14 11.06 -10.41
C THR A 65 6.50 11.22 -8.94
N SER A 66 7.25 10.28 -8.37
CA SER A 66 7.78 10.43 -7.02
C SER A 66 8.89 11.48 -6.98
N LYS A 67 9.25 11.92 -5.77
CA LYS A 67 10.44 12.75 -5.52
C LYS A 67 11.75 12.14 -6.05
N THR A 68 11.82 10.82 -6.17
CA THR A 68 12.98 10.09 -6.71
C THR A 68 12.99 10.01 -8.25
N GLY A 69 11.99 10.57 -8.92
CA GLY A 69 11.88 10.57 -10.38
C GLY A 69 11.21 9.32 -10.97
N VAL A 70 10.75 8.39 -10.12
CA VAL A 70 10.04 7.18 -10.58
C VAL A 70 8.65 7.57 -11.06
N LYS A 71 8.26 7.06 -12.24
CA LYS A 71 6.95 7.32 -12.86
C LYS A 71 5.98 6.20 -12.59
N TYR A 72 4.78 6.55 -12.16
CA TYR A 72 3.66 5.67 -11.87
C TYR A 72 2.53 5.91 -12.85
N LYS A 73 1.76 4.86 -13.16
CA LYS A 73 0.57 4.97 -13.99
C LYS A 73 -0.53 4.10 -13.41
N GLY A 74 -1.70 4.65 -13.17
CA GLY A 74 -2.80 3.91 -12.57
C GLY A 74 -4.14 4.31 -13.13
N TYR A 75 -5.18 3.74 -12.53
CA TYR A 75 -6.54 4.17 -12.75
C TYR A 75 -7.28 4.33 -11.41
N VAL A 76 -8.22 5.26 -11.36
CA VAL A 76 -9.17 5.40 -10.26
C VAL A 76 -10.52 4.94 -10.78
N GLU A 77 -11.22 4.11 -10.01
CA GLU A 77 -12.54 3.63 -10.38
C GLU A 77 -13.54 4.02 -9.30
N ILE A 78 -14.60 4.71 -9.72
CA ILE A 78 -15.72 5.11 -8.89
C ILE A 78 -16.94 4.39 -9.47
N PRO A 79 -17.27 3.19 -8.97
CA PRO A 79 -18.30 2.36 -9.58
C PRO A 79 -19.72 2.91 -9.35
N ASN A 80 -19.93 3.67 -8.28
CA ASN A 80 -21.24 4.17 -7.88
C ASN A 80 -21.16 5.57 -7.24
N LEU A 81 -20.94 6.60 -8.05
CA LEU A 81 -21.07 7.99 -7.62
C LEU A 81 -22.55 8.40 -7.72
N SER A 82 -23.24 8.44 -6.59
CA SER A 82 -24.67 8.79 -6.52
C SER A 82 -24.96 9.86 -5.47
N ASP A 83 -26.22 10.32 -5.37
CA ASP A 83 -26.68 11.23 -4.33
C ASP A 83 -26.81 10.57 -2.95
N GLU A 84 -26.73 9.24 -2.88
CA GLU A 84 -26.79 8.45 -1.65
C GLU A 84 -25.42 7.89 -1.21
N ASN A 85 -24.41 7.89 -2.09
CA ASN A 85 -23.10 7.31 -1.81
C ASN A 85 -22.09 8.39 -1.36
N ASP A 86 -21.40 8.12 -0.25
CA ASP A 86 -20.36 9.00 0.29
C ASP A 86 -19.01 8.80 -0.44
N ILE A 87 -18.16 9.85 -0.39
CA ILE A 87 -16.85 9.90 -1.08
C ILE A 87 -15.86 8.81 -0.64
N ASP A 88 -16.14 8.12 0.47
CA ASP A 88 -15.29 7.08 1.06
C ASP A 88 -15.34 5.75 0.28
N GLU A 89 -16.22 5.60 -0.72
CA GLU A 89 -16.35 4.39 -1.56
C GLU A 89 -15.45 4.39 -2.81
N VAL A 90 -14.61 5.40 -2.99
CA VAL A 90 -13.71 5.52 -4.15
C VAL A 90 -12.54 4.55 -4.04
N GLU A 91 -12.42 3.60 -4.98
CA GLU A 91 -11.34 2.60 -5.02
C GLU A 91 -10.21 3.04 -5.97
N PHE A 92 -8.99 3.17 -5.44
CA PHE A 92 -7.80 3.58 -6.18
C PHE A 92 -6.99 2.35 -6.62
N HIS A 93 -6.71 2.21 -7.92
CA HIS A 93 -5.90 1.12 -8.47
C HIS A 93 -4.60 1.69 -9.08
N GLY A 94 -3.47 1.54 -8.37
CA GLY A 94 -2.17 1.99 -8.86
C GLY A 94 -1.36 0.85 -9.46
N ARG A 95 -0.90 0.96 -10.72
CA ARG A 95 0.09 0.04 -11.29
C ARG A 95 1.48 0.67 -11.32
N ILE A 96 2.49 -0.09 -10.90
CA ILE A 96 3.90 0.30 -11.07
C ILE A 96 4.36 -0.30 -12.39
N PRO A 97 4.72 0.50 -13.42
CA PRO A 97 5.42 -0.04 -14.57
C PRO A 97 6.82 -0.45 -14.10
N VAL A 98 7.03 -1.76 -13.93
CA VAL A 98 8.38 -2.31 -13.70
C VAL A 98 9.16 -2.08 -15.00
N PHE A 99 10.06 -1.10 -15.01
CA PHE A 99 10.94 -0.90 -16.16
C PHE A 99 11.83 -2.16 -16.32
N PRO A 100 12.08 -2.64 -17.56
CA PRO A 100 12.89 -3.83 -17.80
C PRO A 100 14.31 -3.81 -17.22
N GLU A 101 14.84 -2.64 -16.85
CA GLU A 101 16.18 -2.50 -16.26
C GLU A 101 16.35 -3.21 -14.91
N PHE A 102 15.26 -3.63 -14.24
CA PHE A 102 15.35 -4.46 -13.02
C PHE A 102 15.98 -5.84 -13.28
N THR A 103 16.04 -6.31 -14.54
CA THR A 103 16.66 -7.61 -14.88
C THR A 103 18.16 -7.54 -15.15
N GLN A 104 18.74 -6.35 -15.40
CA GLN A 104 20.16 -6.22 -15.73
C GLN A 104 21.12 -6.31 -14.53
N GLY A 105 20.58 -6.39 -13.30
CA GLY A 105 21.35 -6.60 -12.06
C GLY A 105 21.12 -7.95 -11.37
N MET A 106 20.16 -8.76 -11.82
CA MET A 106 19.83 -10.07 -11.23
C MET A 106 20.47 -11.25 -11.98
N ILE A 107 21.71 -11.06 -12.44
CA ILE A 107 22.55 -12.19 -12.86
C ILE A 107 23.30 -12.64 -11.61
N LEU A 108 22.91 -13.80 -11.05
CA LEU A 108 23.73 -14.49 -10.05
C LEU A 108 25.16 -14.64 -10.58
N PRO A 109 26.22 -14.35 -9.81
CA PRO A 109 27.49 -14.98 -10.07
C PRO A 109 27.32 -16.49 -9.86
N THR A 110 27.35 -17.24 -10.96
CA THR A 110 27.49 -18.70 -10.93
C THR A 110 28.83 -19.03 -10.29
N VAL A 111 28.83 -19.27 -8.98
CA VAL A 111 30.01 -19.80 -8.26
C VAL A 111 30.10 -21.31 -8.48
N ASN A 112 30.80 -21.70 -9.55
CA ASN A 112 31.46 -23.00 -9.59
C ASN A 112 32.78 -22.88 -8.82
N GLY A 113 32.94 -23.62 -7.74
CA GLY A 113 34.19 -23.74 -7.01
C GLY A 113 34.07 -24.74 -5.86
N GLU A 114 34.76 -25.85 -5.99
CA GLU A 114 34.64 -27.08 -5.23
C GLU A 114 35.13 -27.00 -3.77
N HIS A 115 34.49 -27.84 -2.94
CA HIS A 115 34.87 -28.45 -1.65
C HIS A 115 36.31 -28.20 -1.09
N MET A 116 36.42 -27.86 0.21
CA MET A 116 37.04 -28.77 1.20
C MET A 116 36.89 -28.31 2.66
N GLU A 117 36.49 -29.29 3.46
CA GLU A 117 36.35 -29.45 4.91
C GLU A 117 37.60 -29.11 5.74
N THR A 118 37.43 -28.62 6.99
CA THR A 118 37.83 -29.33 8.24
C THR A 118 37.69 -28.46 9.50
N THR A 119 36.93 -28.97 10.47
CA THR A 119 37.03 -28.69 11.93
C THR A 119 38.24 -29.41 12.54
N PRO A 120 38.80 -28.95 13.68
CA PRO A 120 38.40 -29.53 14.98
C PRO A 120 38.27 -28.53 16.17
N GLN A 121 37.41 -28.94 17.12
CA GLN A 121 37.15 -28.38 18.47
C GLN A 121 38.40 -28.25 19.36
N VAL A 122 38.39 -27.30 20.33
CA VAL A 122 38.70 -27.57 21.78
C VAL A 122 38.08 -26.46 22.67
N ALA A 123 37.44 -26.84 23.80
CA ALA A 123 36.99 -25.98 24.91
C ALA A 123 38.15 -25.68 25.91
N PRO A 124 38.00 -24.74 26.87
CA PRO A 124 37.57 -25.19 28.20
C PRO A 124 36.65 -24.21 28.97
N LYS A 125 36.20 -24.70 30.12
CA LYS A 125 35.11 -24.29 31.01
C LYS A 125 35.67 -23.68 32.32
N ALA A 126 34.96 -22.72 32.94
CA ALA A 126 34.76 -22.49 34.39
C ALA A 126 34.15 -21.07 34.60
N GLU A 127 32.90 -20.89 35.08
CA GLU A 127 32.43 -20.82 36.49
C GLU A 127 33.14 -19.72 37.32
N ASP A 128 32.52 -18.84 38.12
CA ASP A 128 31.16 -18.63 38.64
C ASP A 128 31.15 -17.21 39.30
N ARG A 129 29.97 -16.68 39.65
CA ARG A 129 29.65 -15.85 40.84
C ARG A 129 28.72 -14.64 40.60
N LYS A 130 27.44 -14.90 40.92
CA LYS A 130 26.40 -14.03 41.55
C LYS A 130 26.86 -12.64 42.02
N THR A 131 26.04 -11.59 41.84
CA THR A 131 25.12 -11.07 42.90
C THR A 131 24.07 -10.07 42.38
N ALA A 132 22.82 -10.30 42.82
CA ALA A 132 21.77 -9.37 43.27
C ALA A 132 21.37 -8.09 42.49
N ALA A 133 20.10 -8.15 42.04
CA ALA A 133 18.99 -7.25 42.36
C ALA A 133 19.11 -5.73 42.11
N SER A 134 18.27 -5.25 41.20
CA SER A 134 17.39 -4.10 41.45
C SER A 134 16.15 -4.23 40.56
N SER A 135 15.09 -4.75 41.16
CA SER A 135 13.72 -4.65 40.68
C SER A 135 13.26 -3.19 40.75
N SER A 136 13.07 -2.56 39.60
CA SER A 136 12.24 -1.36 39.48
C SER A 136 11.07 -1.70 38.56
N THR A 137 9.98 -2.07 39.21
CA THR A 137 8.62 -2.10 38.68
C THR A 137 8.26 -0.69 38.21
N ALA A 138 8.47 -0.41 36.92
CA ALA A 138 7.83 0.71 36.26
C ALA A 138 6.60 0.17 35.53
N THR A 139 5.50 0.15 36.26
CA THR A 139 4.14 0.02 35.72
C THR A 139 3.90 1.21 34.79
N SER A 140 4.28 1.07 33.53
CA SER A 140 3.93 2.03 32.49
C SER A 140 2.43 1.91 32.24
N GLN A 141 1.68 2.70 33.02
CA GLN A 141 0.26 2.93 32.83
C GLN A 141 0.01 3.23 31.36
N SER A 142 -0.64 2.28 30.67
CA SER A 142 -1.27 2.53 29.38
C SER A 142 -2.39 3.53 29.62
N LYS A 143 -2.04 4.82 29.58
CA LYS A 143 -3.02 5.87 29.35
C LYS A 143 -3.54 5.62 27.94
N SER A 144 -4.68 4.95 27.85
CA SER A 144 -5.49 4.91 26.65
C SER A 144 -5.98 6.33 26.39
N ILE A 145 -5.14 7.12 25.72
CA ILE A 145 -5.56 8.35 25.05
C ILE A 145 -6.31 7.88 23.82
N GLY A 146 -7.52 7.35 24.05
CA GLY A 146 -8.41 6.80 23.05
C GLY A 146 -9.04 7.91 22.25
N VAL A 147 -8.24 8.58 21.41
CA VAL A 147 -8.79 9.34 20.30
C VAL A 147 -9.36 8.30 19.34
N LYS A 148 -10.66 8.36 19.06
CA LYS A 148 -11.28 7.56 18.01
C LYS A 148 -10.71 8.05 16.67
N ILE A 149 -9.63 7.41 16.22
CA ILE A 149 -9.01 7.73 14.93
C ILE A 149 -9.93 7.16 13.85
N PRO A 150 -10.52 7.99 12.97
CA PRO A 150 -11.27 7.48 11.84
C PRO A 150 -10.32 6.68 10.95
N THR A 151 -10.69 5.45 10.61
CA THR A 151 -9.94 4.56 9.73
C THR A 151 -10.76 4.29 8.47
N CYS A 152 -10.12 4.26 7.31
CA CYS A 152 -10.73 3.78 6.07
C CYS A 152 -10.18 2.39 5.69
N LYS A 153 -10.87 1.70 4.78
CA LYS A 153 -10.43 0.41 4.23
C LYS A 153 -9.78 0.65 2.86
N ILE A 154 -8.54 0.21 2.70
CA ILE A 154 -7.82 0.24 1.41
C ILE A 154 -7.90 -1.15 0.79
N SER A 155 -8.44 -1.25 -0.44
CA SER A 155 -8.45 -2.48 -1.23
C SER A 155 -7.69 -2.23 -2.54
N LEU A 156 -6.69 -3.06 -2.83
CA LEU A 156 -5.85 -2.98 -4.04
C LEU A 156 -5.84 -4.34 -4.72
N LYS A 157 -6.08 -4.38 -6.03
CA LYS A 157 -6.04 -5.60 -6.86
C LYS A 157 -5.12 -5.37 -8.06
N ASP A 158 -3.99 -6.08 -8.05
CA ASP A 158 -2.98 -6.03 -9.12
C ASP A 158 -2.60 -7.43 -9.61
N THR A 159 -2.19 -7.51 -10.88
CA THR A 159 -1.69 -8.74 -11.51
C THR A 159 -0.19 -8.59 -11.79
N PHE A 160 0.60 -9.55 -11.31
CA PHE A 160 2.05 -9.59 -11.53
C PHE A 160 2.40 -10.64 -12.59
N LEU A 161 3.36 -10.33 -13.47
CA LEU A 161 3.87 -11.26 -14.49
C LEU A 161 4.94 -12.19 -13.90
N THR A 162 4.61 -12.89 -12.83
CA THR A 162 5.50 -13.81 -12.12
C THR A 162 4.69 -14.95 -11.48
N SER A 163 5.37 -16.02 -11.03
CA SER A 163 4.70 -17.12 -10.34
C SER A 163 4.25 -16.70 -8.92
N PRO A 164 3.22 -17.33 -8.36
CA PRO A 164 2.81 -17.09 -6.98
C PRO A 164 3.93 -17.32 -5.95
N GLU A 165 4.81 -18.28 -6.23
CA GLU A 165 5.99 -18.59 -5.41
C GLU A 165 6.97 -17.42 -5.38
N GLU A 166 7.36 -16.90 -6.54
CA GLU A 166 8.28 -15.77 -6.63
C GLU A 166 7.69 -14.51 -6.01
N LEU A 167 6.40 -14.24 -6.27
CA LEU A 167 5.73 -13.10 -5.64
C LEU A 167 5.73 -13.23 -4.12
N TYR A 168 5.43 -14.42 -3.59
CA TYR A 168 5.47 -14.67 -2.15
C TYR A 168 6.88 -14.45 -1.58
N ARG A 169 7.91 -14.99 -2.23
CA ARG A 169 9.32 -14.84 -1.84
C ARG A 169 9.75 -13.37 -1.76
N VAL A 170 9.29 -12.53 -2.68
CA VAL A 170 9.59 -11.10 -2.68
C VAL A 170 9.14 -10.41 -1.39
N PHE A 171 8.01 -10.83 -0.80
CA PHE A 171 7.49 -10.22 0.43
C PHE A 171 8.03 -10.81 1.73
N VAL A 172 8.59 -12.01 1.70
CA VAL A 172 9.10 -12.70 2.91
C VAL A 172 10.63 -12.76 2.96
N THR A 173 11.32 -12.48 1.87
CA THR A 173 12.79 -12.51 1.81
C THR A 173 13.35 -11.10 2.01
N GLN A 174 14.10 -10.90 3.09
CA GLN A 174 14.66 -9.59 3.45
C GLN A 174 15.44 -8.93 2.30
N GLU A 175 16.31 -9.67 1.61
CA GLU A 175 17.13 -9.14 0.52
C GLU A 175 16.28 -8.65 -0.66
N MET A 176 15.22 -9.38 -1.01
CA MET A 176 14.28 -9.00 -2.06
C MET A 176 13.50 -7.75 -1.67
N VAL A 177 13.06 -7.69 -0.41
CA VAL A 177 12.39 -6.51 0.14
C VAL A 177 13.27 -5.27 0.04
N GLN A 178 14.53 -5.37 0.46
CA GLN A 178 15.49 -4.28 0.34
C GLN A 178 15.72 -3.89 -1.13
N ALA A 179 15.76 -4.87 -2.04
CA ALA A 179 15.96 -4.63 -3.47
C ALA A 179 14.82 -3.81 -4.10
N PHE A 180 13.55 -4.14 -3.82
CA PHE A 180 12.42 -3.41 -4.43
C PHE A 180 12.05 -2.12 -3.68
N THR A 181 12.38 -2.01 -2.39
CA THR A 181 12.14 -0.79 -1.60
C THR A 181 13.29 0.22 -1.70
N HIS A 182 14.48 -0.22 -2.12
CA HIS A 182 15.72 0.57 -2.09
C HIS A 182 16.05 1.14 -0.70
N ALA A 183 15.54 0.52 0.35
CA ALA A 183 15.66 0.98 1.73
C ALA A 183 16.01 -0.19 2.65
N GLN A 184 16.56 0.11 3.82
CA GLN A 184 16.86 -0.93 4.78
C GLN A 184 15.56 -1.54 5.30
N ALA A 185 15.54 -2.88 5.31
CA ALA A 185 14.43 -3.66 5.83
C ALA A 185 14.94 -4.77 6.74
N ALA A 186 14.19 -5.06 7.79
CA ALA A 186 14.41 -6.21 8.66
C ALA A 186 13.13 -7.05 8.66
N LEU A 187 13.26 -8.35 8.42
CA LEU A 187 12.13 -9.28 8.35
C LEU A 187 12.40 -10.54 9.16
N GLU A 188 11.42 -10.94 9.97
CA GLU A 188 11.30 -12.28 10.53
C GLU A 188 10.18 -13.00 9.77
N ALA A 189 10.52 -13.86 8.82
CA ALA A 189 9.58 -14.49 7.89
C ALA A 189 8.78 -15.66 8.51
N ASP A 190 8.37 -15.50 9.77
CA ASP A 190 7.67 -16.49 10.56
C ASP A 190 6.31 -15.96 11.04
N LYS A 191 5.40 -16.86 11.39
CA LYS A 191 4.10 -16.47 11.96
C LYS A 191 4.32 -15.79 13.32
N GLY A 192 3.86 -14.56 13.44
CA GLY A 192 4.12 -13.67 14.58
C GLY A 192 5.45 -12.92 14.49
N GLY A 193 6.26 -13.18 13.45
CA GLY A 193 7.51 -12.49 13.19
C GLY A 193 7.28 -11.02 12.86
N LYS A 194 8.21 -10.18 13.30
CA LYS A 194 8.14 -8.73 13.09
C LYS A 194 8.88 -8.31 11.84
N PHE A 195 8.45 -7.19 11.28
CA PHE A 195 9.15 -6.57 10.17
C PHE A 195 9.24 -5.06 10.30
N GLN A 196 10.27 -4.51 9.67
CA GLN A 196 10.52 -3.08 9.51
C GLN A 196 10.88 -2.84 8.05
N LEU A 197 10.20 -1.91 7.39
CA LEU A 197 10.39 -1.54 5.99
C LEU A 197 10.67 -0.04 5.90
N LEU A 198 11.25 0.40 4.77
CA LEU A 198 11.45 1.82 4.46
C LEU A 198 12.22 2.56 5.57
N ASP A 199 13.37 2.01 5.95
CA ASP A 199 14.24 2.54 7.02
C ASP A 199 13.52 2.66 8.38
N GLY A 200 12.63 1.71 8.66
CA GLY A 200 11.82 1.67 9.88
C GLY A 200 10.64 2.66 9.89
N SER A 201 10.33 3.29 8.75
CA SER A 201 9.13 4.13 8.62
C SER A 201 7.85 3.32 8.66
N VAL A 202 7.90 2.07 8.20
CA VAL A 202 6.79 1.11 8.31
C VAL A 202 7.22 -0.05 9.19
N THR A 203 6.37 -0.41 10.14
CA THR A 203 6.61 -1.54 11.05
C THR A 203 5.37 -2.41 11.14
N GLY A 204 5.55 -3.69 11.43
CA GLY A 204 4.44 -4.62 11.46
C GLY A 204 4.78 -6.02 11.97
N GLU A 205 3.77 -6.88 11.88
CA GLU A 205 3.86 -8.31 12.23
C GLU A 205 3.17 -9.17 11.16
N PHE A 206 3.73 -10.35 10.89
CA PHE A 206 3.10 -11.38 10.09
C PHE A 206 2.05 -12.12 10.93
N VAL A 207 0.79 -12.03 10.54
CA VAL A 207 -0.32 -12.68 11.25
C VAL A 207 -0.52 -14.11 10.75
N ASP A 208 -0.45 -14.29 9.42
CA ASP A 208 -0.58 -15.59 8.79
C ASP A 208 0.23 -15.66 7.50
N LEU A 209 0.89 -16.78 7.29
CA LEU A 209 1.82 -17.03 6.20
C LEU A 209 1.44 -18.39 5.60
N VAL A 210 0.80 -18.38 4.44
CA VAL A 210 0.51 -19.59 3.68
C VAL A 210 1.23 -19.48 2.33
N PRO A 211 2.33 -20.22 2.14
CA PRO A 211 3.10 -20.18 0.90
C PRO A 211 2.21 -20.29 -0.33
N GLU A 212 2.48 -19.43 -1.33
CA GLU A 212 1.81 -19.38 -2.63
C GLU A 212 0.30 -19.10 -2.61
N LYS A 213 -0.29 -18.83 -1.44
CA LYS A 213 -1.73 -18.64 -1.29
C LYS A 213 -2.11 -17.32 -0.66
N GLN A 214 -1.56 -17.00 0.51
CA GLN A 214 -1.91 -15.78 1.24
C GLN A 214 -0.81 -15.32 2.18
N LEU A 215 -0.70 -13.99 2.28
CA LEU A 215 0.16 -13.30 3.22
C LEU A 215 -0.69 -12.29 3.99
N VAL A 216 -0.87 -12.50 5.29
CA VAL A 216 -1.63 -11.60 6.15
C VAL A 216 -0.67 -10.90 7.09
N MET A 217 -0.65 -9.58 7.03
CA MET A 217 0.23 -8.73 7.82
C MET A 217 -0.55 -7.59 8.46
N LYS A 218 -0.16 -7.21 9.68
CA LYS A 218 -0.50 -5.90 10.24
C LYS A 218 0.67 -4.99 10.06
N TRP A 219 0.41 -3.74 9.68
CA TRP A 219 1.45 -2.74 9.49
C TRP A 219 0.95 -1.38 9.95
N ARG A 220 1.89 -0.49 10.23
CA ARG A 220 1.63 0.92 10.55
C ARG A 220 2.81 1.79 10.18
N PHE A 221 2.53 3.06 9.87
CA PHE A 221 3.57 4.07 9.79
C PHE A 221 4.05 4.49 11.19
N LYS A 222 5.34 4.81 11.29
CA LYS A 222 5.96 5.36 12.50
C LYS A 222 5.33 6.69 12.95
N SER A 223 4.83 7.49 12.01
CA SER A 223 4.18 8.77 12.28
C SER A 223 2.75 8.64 12.82
N TRP A 224 2.14 7.45 12.78
CA TRP A 224 0.77 7.26 13.24
C TRP A 224 0.68 7.19 14.78
N PRO A 225 -0.42 7.67 15.38
CA PRO A 225 -0.63 7.61 16.83
C PRO A 225 -0.55 6.17 17.35
N ALA A 226 -0.05 5.98 18.56
CA ALA A 226 0.03 4.66 19.20
C ALA A 226 -1.37 4.02 19.27
N GLY A 227 -1.60 2.99 18.45
CA GLY A 227 -2.71 2.04 18.58
C GLY A 227 -2.41 0.91 19.55
#